data_AF-A0A7S1HAP0-F1
#
_entry.id   AF-A0A7S1HAP0-F1
#
_cell.length_a   1.000
_cell.length_b   1.000
_cell.length_c   1.000
_cell.angle_alpha   90.00
_cell.angle_beta   90.00
_cell.angle_gamma   90.00
#
_symmetry.space_group_name_H-M   'P 1'
#
loop_
_entity.id
_entity.type
_entity.pdbx_description
1 polymer ?
#
loop_
_entity_poly.entity_id
_entity_poly.type
_entity_poly.pdbx_seq_one_letter_code
_entity_poly.pdbx_strand_id
1 'polypeptide(L)'
;GGGGGDRGLDPVMYLPLKSVKVGALRMFLSIWTMAREDWKGSQGDDGTLVAATPDGAGGALIEIKDENQEGGAAIVVWRVEGGTLAYRLKESLLMHALLDELESIIKDDGIDKSNAIFQLREDNGIDEVRKSLPARPH
;
A
#
# COMPACT_ATOMS: atom_id res chain seq x y z
N GLY A 1 -21.13 -10.29 -0.03
CA GLY A 1 -21.10 -10.33 -1.51
C GLY A 1 -19.82 -9.67 -1.94
N GLY A 2 -18.94 -10.44 -2.57
CA GLY A 2 -17.62 -9.98 -3.00
C GLY A 2 -17.70 -8.99 -4.14
N GLY A 3 -16.82 -8.00 -4.11
CA GLY A 3 -16.72 -6.95 -5.10
C GLY A 3 -15.31 -6.39 -5.13
N GLY A 4 -14.32 -7.25 -5.34
CA GLY A 4 -12.98 -6.84 -5.79
C GLY A 4 -13.03 -6.49 -7.28
N GLY A 5 -13.99 -5.66 -7.67
CA GLY A 5 -14.16 -5.20 -9.04
C GLY A 5 -13.16 -4.07 -9.31
N ASP A 6 -12.63 -4.07 -10.53
CA ASP A 6 -12.01 -2.91 -11.16
C ASP A 6 -12.70 -1.62 -10.69
N ARG A 7 -12.00 -0.82 -9.86
CA ARG A 7 -12.58 0.40 -9.28
C ARG A 7 -12.76 1.50 -10.32
N GLY A 8 -12.38 1.26 -11.59
CA GLY A 8 -12.28 2.30 -12.61
C GLY A 8 -11.22 3.34 -12.27
N LEU A 9 -10.27 2.98 -11.40
CA LEU A 9 -9.17 3.81 -10.94
C LEU A 9 -7.85 3.23 -11.46
N ASP A 10 -6.86 4.09 -11.71
CA ASP A 10 -5.53 3.63 -12.11
C ASP A 10 -4.76 3.12 -10.88
N PRO A 11 -4.28 1.86 -10.88
CA PRO A 11 -3.40 1.38 -9.83
C PRO A 11 -2.04 2.09 -9.96
N VAL A 12 -1.57 2.68 -8.87
CA VAL A 12 -0.25 3.33 -8.81
C VAL A 12 0.81 2.40 -8.26
N MET A 13 0.41 1.38 -7.53
CA MET A 13 1.28 0.36 -6.97
C MET A 13 0.53 -0.96 -6.89
N TYR A 14 1.18 -2.05 -7.29
CA TYR A 14 0.69 -3.41 -7.13
C TYR A 14 1.82 -4.30 -6.64
N LEU A 15 1.70 -4.82 -5.42
CA LEU A 15 2.67 -5.72 -4.80
C LEU A 15 2.04 -7.09 -4.58
N PRO A 16 2.36 -8.10 -5.41
CA PRO A 16 1.84 -9.45 -5.25
C PRO A 16 2.47 -10.13 -4.02
N LEU A 17 1.64 -10.78 -3.23
CA LEU A 17 2.02 -11.49 -2.03
C LEU A 17 1.79 -13.00 -2.21
N LYS A 18 2.56 -13.78 -1.47
CA LYS A 18 2.33 -15.22 -1.31
C LYS A 18 1.24 -15.49 -0.26
N SER A 19 1.29 -14.76 0.85
CA SER A 19 0.31 -14.85 1.94
C SER A 19 0.25 -13.54 2.70
N VAL A 20 -0.89 -13.28 3.36
CA VAL A 20 -1.10 -12.05 4.15
C VAL A 20 -2.09 -12.29 5.30
N LYS A 21 -1.77 -11.79 6.48
CA LYS A 21 -2.67 -11.67 7.63
C LYS A 21 -3.38 -10.32 7.52
N VAL A 22 -4.45 -10.24 6.72
CA VAL A 22 -5.11 -8.98 6.32
C VAL A 22 -5.39 -8.05 7.51
N GLY A 23 -5.95 -8.57 8.60
CA GLY A 23 -6.26 -7.77 9.78
C GLY A 23 -5.02 -7.14 10.44
N ALA A 24 -3.93 -7.91 10.55
CA ALA A 24 -2.68 -7.44 11.14
C ALA A 24 -2.00 -6.40 10.24
N LEU A 25 -1.93 -6.66 8.93
CA LEU A 25 -1.34 -5.71 7.97
C LEU A 25 -2.16 -4.41 7.91
N ARG A 26 -3.50 -4.52 7.91
CA ARG A 26 -4.39 -3.35 7.93
C ARG A 26 -4.15 -2.52 9.18
N MET A 27 -4.13 -3.15 10.37
CA MET A 27 -3.87 -2.44 11.62
C MET A 27 -2.52 -1.72 11.59
N PHE A 28 -1.47 -2.40 11.13
CA PHE A 28 -0.14 -1.84 10.98
C PHE A 28 -0.15 -0.61 10.06
N LEU A 29 -0.71 -0.73 8.85
CA LEU A 29 -0.77 0.36 7.88
C LEU A 29 -1.69 1.51 8.34
N SER A 30 -2.74 1.24 9.11
CA SER A 30 -3.56 2.28 9.75
C SER A 30 -2.72 3.12 10.73
N ILE A 31 -1.94 2.46 11.60
CA ILE A 31 -1.07 3.15 12.56
C ILE A 31 0.00 3.94 11.81
N TRP A 32 0.64 3.33 10.81
CA TRP A 32 1.65 3.98 9.99
C TRP A 32 1.11 5.23 9.30
N THR A 33 -0.06 5.14 8.64
CA THR A 33 -0.66 6.31 7.98
C THR A 33 -1.11 7.40 8.96
N MET A 34 -1.63 7.03 10.14
CA MET A 34 -2.01 7.99 11.19
C MET A 34 -0.81 8.72 11.81
N ALA A 35 0.36 8.09 11.85
CA ALA A 35 1.58 8.68 12.40
C ALA A 35 2.25 9.70 11.47
N ARG A 36 1.75 9.85 10.24
CA ARG A 36 2.31 10.78 9.25
C ARG A 36 1.74 12.19 9.43
N GLU A 37 2.60 13.20 9.25
CA GLU A 37 2.18 14.60 9.25
C GLU A 37 1.78 15.10 7.85
N ASP A 38 2.31 14.46 6.80
CA ASP A 38 2.16 14.87 5.39
C ASP A 38 0.95 14.24 4.69
N TRP A 39 0.29 13.28 5.33
CA TRP A 39 -0.93 12.61 4.86
C TRP A 39 -1.88 12.34 6.03
N LYS A 40 -3.18 12.45 5.79
CA LYS A 40 -4.24 12.12 6.74
C LYS A 40 -4.76 10.72 6.44
N GLY A 41 -4.46 9.77 7.32
CA GLY A 41 -4.97 8.41 7.26
C GLY A 41 -6.41 8.30 7.79
N SER A 42 -7.25 7.56 7.09
CA SER A 42 -8.56 7.11 7.57
C SER A 42 -8.86 5.70 7.06
N GLN A 43 -9.85 5.04 7.67
CA GLN A 43 -10.31 3.73 7.24
C GLN A 43 -11.61 3.88 6.45
N GLY A 44 -11.67 3.26 5.28
CA GLY A 44 -12.89 3.16 4.48
C GLY A 44 -13.84 2.08 5.01
N ASP A 45 -15.13 2.20 4.68
CA ASP A 45 -16.18 1.27 5.11
C ASP A 45 -16.00 -0.15 4.55
N ASP A 46 -15.28 -0.28 3.42
CA ASP A 46 -14.96 -1.55 2.77
C ASP A 46 -13.66 -2.20 3.32
N GLY A 47 -13.06 -1.61 4.37
CA GLY A 47 -11.81 -2.07 4.95
C GLY A 47 -10.57 -1.66 4.16
N THR A 48 -10.69 -0.73 3.22
CA THR A 48 -9.54 -0.05 2.63
C THR A 48 -8.99 1.01 3.58
N LEU A 49 -7.76 1.45 3.34
CA LEU A 49 -7.17 2.60 4.01
C LEU A 49 -7.09 3.74 3.02
N VAL A 50 -7.50 4.92 3.45
CA VAL A 50 -7.44 6.14 2.64
C VAL A 50 -6.34 7.02 3.22
N ALA A 51 -5.41 7.43 2.38
CA ALA A 51 -4.43 8.46 2.69
C ALA A 51 -4.77 9.70 1.85
N ALA A 52 -5.20 10.78 2.49
CA ALA A 52 -5.51 12.04 1.81
C ALA A 52 -4.46 13.10 2.10
N THR A 53 -4.20 14.00 1.15
CA THR A 53 -3.34 15.17 1.42
C THR A 53 -4.04 16.10 2.42
N PRO A 54 -3.30 16.85 3.26
CA PRO A 54 -3.91 17.70 4.30
C PRO A 54 -4.87 18.77 3.77
N ASP A 55 -4.66 19.20 2.53
CA ASP A 55 -5.46 20.18 1.76
C ASP A 55 -6.64 19.54 0.99
N GLY A 56 -6.78 18.21 1.01
CA GLY A 56 -7.82 17.47 0.30
C GLY A 56 -7.66 17.45 -1.22
N ALA A 57 -6.54 17.94 -1.76
CA ALA A 57 -6.31 18.04 -3.21
C ALA A 57 -6.00 16.70 -3.89
N GLY A 58 -5.77 15.65 -3.11
CA GLY A 58 -5.66 14.29 -3.63
C GLY A 58 -5.63 13.22 -2.57
N GLY A 59 -5.67 11.96 -3.02
CA GLY A 59 -5.75 10.81 -2.12
C GLY A 59 -5.32 9.51 -2.77
N ALA A 60 -4.81 8.61 -1.94
CA ALA A 60 -4.46 7.25 -2.31
C ALA A 60 -5.31 6.28 -1.48
N LEU A 61 -5.79 5.21 -2.10
CA LEU A 61 -6.54 4.15 -1.45
C LEU A 61 -5.69 2.88 -1.45
N ILE A 62 -5.38 2.39 -0.26
CA ILE A 62 -4.61 1.17 -0.03
C ILE A 62 -5.60 0.03 0.24
N GLU A 63 -5.55 -0.96 -0.62
CA GLU A 63 -6.33 -2.18 -0.54
C GLU A 63 -5.40 -3.36 -0.24
N ILE A 64 -5.83 -4.21 0.70
CA ILE A 64 -5.17 -5.47 0.99
C ILE A 64 -6.09 -6.59 0.51
N LYS A 65 -5.66 -7.28 -0.54
CA LYS A 65 -6.35 -8.44 -1.10
C LYS A 65 -5.88 -9.70 -0.40
N ASP A 66 -6.81 -10.61 -0.09
CA ASP A 66 -6.51 -11.92 0.47
C ASP A 66 -6.28 -12.97 -0.63
N GLU A 67 -5.88 -14.17 -0.23
CA GLU A 67 -5.64 -15.29 -1.16
C GLU A 67 -6.89 -15.83 -1.85
N ASN A 68 -8.09 -15.52 -1.33
CA ASN A 68 -9.37 -15.99 -1.86
C ASN A 68 -9.96 -15.03 -2.89
N GLN A 69 -9.37 -13.86 -3.08
CA GLN A 69 -9.76 -12.86 -4.06
C GLN A 69 -9.10 -13.11 -5.42
N GLU A 70 -9.73 -12.62 -6.48
CA GLU A 70 -9.20 -12.69 -7.84
C GLU A 70 -7.85 -11.96 -7.94
N GLY A 71 -6.85 -12.65 -8.52
CA GLY A 71 -5.44 -12.19 -8.54
C GLY A 71 -4.61 -12.62 -7.33
N GLY A 72 -5.24 -13.20 -6.30
CA GLY A 72 -4.60 -13.66 -5.07
C GLY A 72 -4.21 -12.53 -4.13
N ALA A 73 -3.44 -12.90 -3.08
CA ALA A 73 -3.02 -11.95 -2.06
C ALA A 73 -2.14 -10.84 -2.65
N ALA A 74 -2.47 -9.58 -2.34
CA ALA A 74 -1.73 -8.43 -2.87
C ALA A 74 -1.96 -7.18 -2.01
N ILE A 75 -1.02 -6.23 -2.08
CA ILE A 75 -1.25 -4.84 -1.68
C ILE A 75 -1.42 -4.04 -2.97
N VAL A 76 -2.54 -3.34 -3.09
CA VAL A 76 -2.85 -2.50 -4.24
C VAL A 76 -3.08 -1.09 -3.76
N VAL A 77 -2.43 -0.12 -4.39
CA VAL A 77 -2.68 1.29 -4.12
C VAL A 77 -3.29 1.92 -5.37
N TRP A 78 -4.41 2.58 -5.18
CA TRP A 78 -5.18 3.25 -6.21
C TRP A 78 -5.10 4.75 -6.00
N ARG A 79 -4.97 5.51 -7.08
CA ARG A 79 -5.16 6.96 -7.00
C ARG A 79 -6.64 7.27 -6.95
N VAL A 80 -7.08 8.00 -5.93
CA VAL A 80 -8.49 8.42 -5.78
C VAL A 80 -8.71 9.75 -6.48
N GLU A 81 -7.84 10.73 -6.22
CA GLU A 81 -7.85 12.06 -6.84
C GLU A 81 -6.43 12.65 -6.86
N GLY A 82 -6.11 13.48 -7.86
CA GLY A 82 -4.82 14.17 -7.93
C GLY A 82 -4.12 14.10 -9.29
N GLY A 83 -4.34 15.10 -10.13
CA GLY A 83 -3.71 15.23 -11.46
C GLY A 83 -2.52 16.18 -11.51
N THR A 84 -2.28 16.96 -10.46
CA THR A 84 -1.21 17.96 -10.48
C THR A 84 0.16 17.31 -10.32
N LEU A 85 1.18 17.89 -10.96
CA LEU A 85 2.56 17.42 -10.81
C LEU A 85 3.01 17.40 -9.33
N ALA A 86 2.61 18.42 -8.56
CA ALA A 86 2.92 18.49 -7.13
C ALA A 86 2.33 17.32 -6.34
N TYR A 87 1.09 16.93 -6.63
CA TYR A 87 0.49 15.73 -6.03
C TYR A 87 1.25 14.47 -6.44
N ARG A 88 1.58 14.31 -7.72
CA ARG A 88 2.31 13.12 -8.22
C ARG A 88 3.69 12.94 -7.55
N LEU A 89 4.36 14.04 -7.23
CA LEU A 89 5.61 13.98 -6.46
C LEU A 89 5.36 13.50 -5.03
N LYS A 90 4.36 14.05 -4.33
CA LYS A 90 3.99 13.60 -2.97
C LYS A 90 3.54 12.15 -2.95
N GLU A 91 2.75 11.73 -3.93
CA GLU A 91 2.30 10.35 -4.09
C GLU A 91 3.48 9.40 -4.31
N SER A 92 4.43 9.76 -5.17
CA SER A 92 5.65 8.96 -5.35
C SER A 92 6.41 8.81 -4.02
N LEU A 93 6.60 9.90 -3.27
CA LEU A 93 7.24 9.84 -1.95
C LEU A 93 6.47 8.95 -0.97
N LEU A 94 5.13 8.99 -0.98
CA LEU A 94 4.30 8.11 -0.16
C LEU A 94 4.49 6.64 -0.54
N MET A 95 4.48 6.31 -1.84
CA MET A 95 4.64 4.92 -2.29
C MET A 95 6.01 4.37 -1.93
N HIS A 96 7.05 5.19 -2.11
CA HIS A 96 8.40 4.86 -1.71
C HIS A 96 8.54 4.64 -0.20
N ALA A 97 7.95 5.51 0.61
CA ALA A 97 7.96 5.36 2.08
C ALA A 97 7.15 4.13 2.53
N LEU A 98 6.04 3.82 1.86
CA LEU A 98 5.26 2.61 2.11
C LEU A 98 6.10 1.36 1.81
N LEU A 99 6.82 1.32 0.69
CA LEU A 99 7.70 0.20 0.36
C LEU A 99 8.84 0.04 1.37
N ASP A 100 9.44 1.15 1.83
CA ASP A 100 10.50 1.13 2.85
C ASP A 100 9.97 0.56 4.18
N GLU A 101 8.74 0.93 4.57
CA GLU A 101 8.08 0.40 5.76
C GLU A 101 7.70 -1.08 5.63
N LEU A 102 7.18 -1.49 4.46
CA LEU A 102 6.88 -2.90 4.19
C LEU A 102 8.17 -3.74 4.18
N GLU A 103 9.27 -3.19 3.69
CA GLU A 103 10.56 -3.85 3.68
C GLU A 103 11.15 -4.01 5.09
N SER A 104 10.98 -3.01 5.96
CA SER A 104 11.48 -3.05 7.35
C SER A 104 10.88 -4.22 8.14
N ILE A 105 9.58 -4.46 8.00
CA ILE A 105 8.88 -5.54 8.72
C ILE A 105 9.15 -6.93 8.16
N ILE A 106 9.57 -7.05 6.89
CA ILE A 106 9.99 -8.33 6.31
C ILE A 106 11.41 -8.70 6.76
N LYS A 107 12.27 -7.69 6.92
CA LYS A 107 13.67 -7.86 7.32
C LYS A 107 13.87 -7.99 8.83
N ASP A 108 12.79 -8.05 9.62
CA ASP A 108 12.89 -8.33 11.05
C ASP A 108 13.23 -9.81 11.27
N ASP A 109 14.53 -10.08 11.45
CA ASP A 109 15.09 -11.41 11.72
C ASP A 109 14.56 -12.02 13.04
N GLY A 110 13.90 -11.23 13.90
CA GLY A 110 13.27 -11.71 15.13
C GLY A 110 11.94 -12.44 14.91
N ILE A 111 11.38 -12.40 13.70
CA ILE A 111 10.07 -12.98 13.38
C ILE A 111 10.23 -14.26 12.56
N ASP A 112 9.72 -15.37 13.09
CA ASP A 112 9.60 -16.61 12.32
C ASP A 112 8.75 -16.36 11.06
N LYS A 113 9.20 -16.83 9.89
CA LYS A 113 8.50 -16.66 8.61
C LYS A 113 7.04 -17.12 8.65
N SER A 114 6.71 -18.14 9.44
CA SER A 114 5.33 -18.62 9.64
C SER A 114 4.47 -17.63 10.44
N ASN A 115 5.10 -16.79 11.25
CA ASN A 115 4.47 -15.74 12.05
C ASN A 115 4.45 -14.37 11.36
N ALA A 116 5.15 -14.20 10.24
CA ALA A 116 5.17 -12.97 9.46
C ALA A 116 3.75 -12.45 9.13
N ILE A 117 3.61 -11.12 9.10
CA ILE A 117 2.36 -10.44 8.75
C ILE A 117 1.99 -10.72 7.29
N PHE A 118 2.98 -10.82 6.42
CA PHE A 118 2.83 -11.26 5.04
C PHE A 118 4.13 -11.87 4.53
N GLN A 119 4.05 -12.51 3.38
CA GLN A 119 5.20 -13.02 2.63
C GLN A 119 5.12 -12.54 1.19
N LEU A 120 6.25 -12.08 0.65
CA LEU A 120 6.33 -11.72 -0.76
C LEU A 120 6.16 -12.95 -1.65
N ARG A 121 5.59 -12.75 -2.85
CA ARG A 121 5.57 -13.80 -3.87
C ARG A 121 6.97 -14.07 -4.40
N GLU A 122 7.75 -13.00 -4.63
CA GLU A 122 9.12 -13.03 -5.10
C GLU A 122 10.02 -12.31 -4.09
N ASP A 123 11.22 -12.84 -3.83
CA ASP A 123 12.15 -12.27 -2.82
C ASP A 123 12.54 -10.81 -3.14
N ASN A 124 12.60 -10.44 -4.42
CA ASN A 124 12.86 -9.08 -4.91
C ASN A 124 11.59 -8.27 -5.22
N GLY A 125 10.41 -8.73 -4.78
CA GLY A 125 9.13 -8.14 -5.18
C GLY A 125 9.01 -6.64 -4.85
N ILE A 126 9.54 -6.20 -3.72
CA ILE A 126 9.56 -4.77 -3.34
C ILE A 126 10.42 -3.96 -4.30
N ASP A 127 11.61 -4.45 -4.66
CA ASP A 127 12.51 -3.74 -5.56
C ASP A 127 11.95 -3.63 -6.98
N GLU A 128 11.27 -4.66 -7.47
CA GLU A 128 10.60 -4.61 -8.76
C GLU A 128 9.46 -3.58 -8.79
N VAL A 129 8.66 -3.49 -7.72
CA VAL A 129 7.64 -2.43 -7.58
C VAL A 129 8.31 -1.06 -7.46
N ARG A 130 9.39 -0.93 -6.71
CA ARG A 130 10.13 0.33 -6.55
C ARG A 130 10.64 0.88 -7.89
N LYS A 131 11.09 0.01 -8.80
CA LYS A 131 11.56 0.38 -10.16
C LYS A 131 10.44 0.87 -11.07
N SER A 132 9.19 0.47 -10.84
CA SER A 132 8.03 0.91 -11.64
C SER A 132 7.47 2.26 -11.18
N LEU A 133 7.82 2.70 -9.97
CA LEU A 133 7.43 4.01 -9.43
C LEU A 133 8.27 5.14 -10.04
N PRO A 134 7.72 6.37 -10.15
CA PRO A 134 8.52 7.55 -10.46
C PRO A 134 9.71 7.70 -9.50
N ALA A 135 10.85 8.18 -10.01
CA ALA A 135 12.04 8.39 -9.19
C ALA A 135 11.76 9.38 -8.03
N ARG A 136 12.44 9.16 -6.89
CA ARG A 136 12.42 10.12 -5.77
C ARG A 136 13.10 11.42 -6.24
N PRO A 137 12.44 12.59 -6.15
CA PRO A 137 13.14 13.85 -6.33
C PRO A 137 14.21 13.98 -5.24
N HIS A 138 15.46 14.22 -5.64
CA HIS A 138 16.61 14.47 -4.76
C HIS A 138 16.65 15.91 -4.29
#